data_AF-A0A9E0K3D3-F1
#
_entry.id   AF-A0A9E0K3D3-F1
#
_cell.length_a   1.000
_cell.length_b   1.000
_cell.length_c   1.000
_cell.angle_alpha   90.00
_cell.angle_beta   90.00
_cell.angle_gamma   90.00
#
_symmetry.space_group_name_H-M   'P 1'
#
loop_
_entity.id
_entity.type
_entity.pdbx_description
1 polymer ?
#
loop_
_entity_poly.entity_id
_entity_poly.type
_entity_poly.pdbx_seq_one_letter_code
_entity_poly.pdbx_strand_id
1 'polypeptide(L)'
;MVEEVRQLLNKGIQPEDLIYYGLEYKYLTLYVTGEISFEEMFKQLEIAIHQFAKRQMTWFRGMERKGFKIHWIQASMPTDEKIELVKKLI
;
A
#
# COMPACT_ATOMS: atom_id res chain seq x y z
N MET A 1 -6.56 11.33 2.86
CA MET A 1 -7.03 9.93 3.04
C MET A 1 -8.13 9.80 4.09
N VAL A 2 -7.98 10.23 5.35
CA VAL A 2 -9.11 10.23 6.32
C VAL A 2 -10.33 10.99 5.77
N GLU A 3 -10.10 12.19 5.25
CA GLU A 3 -11.16 13.02 4.67
C GLU A 3 -11.83 12.38 3.44
N GLU A 4 -11.04 11.69 2.62
CA GLU A 4 -11.53 10.94 1.47
C GLU A 4 -12.48 9.81 1.92
N VAL A 5 -12.10 9.04 2.95
CA VAL A 5 -12.98 8.00 3.53
C VAL A 5 -14.26 8.59 4.08
N ARG A 6 -14.20 9.73 4.80
CA ARG A 6 -15.40 10.45 5.27
C ARG A 6 -16.32 10.83 4.10
N GLN A 7 -15.75 11.36 3.01
CA GLN A 7 -16.52 11.72 1.82
C GLN A 7 -17.15 10.52 1.13
N LEU A 8 -16.44 9.38 1.05
CA LEU A 8 -16.97 8.15 0.46
C LEU A 8 -18.15 7.58 1.28
N LEU A 9 -18.04 7.59 2.61
CA LEU A 9 -19.14 7.20 3.49
C LEU A 9 -20.34 8.15 3.36
N ASN A 10 -20.10 9.46 3.30
CA ASN A 10 -21.17 10.45 3.09
C ASN A 10 -21.86 10.31 1.73
N LYS A 11 -21.18 9.75 0.72
CA LYS A 11 -21.76 9.40 -0.58
C LYS A 11 -22.59 8.10 -0.55
N GLY A 12 -22.66 7.43 0.60
CA GLY A 12 -23.47 6.23 0.81
C GLY A 12 -22.77 4.91 0.51
N ILE A 13 -21.43 4.92 0.35
CA ILE A 13 -20.66 3.68 0.24
C ILE A 13 -20.65 2.99 1.61
N GLN A 14 -20.87 1.68 1.63
CA GLN A 14 -20.91 0.93 2.87
C GLN A 14 -19.51 0.79 3.48
N PRO A 15 -19.34 0.96 4.80
CA PRO A 15 -18.06 0.75 5.48
C PRO A 15 -17.40 -0.59 5.17
N GLU A 16 -18.20 -1.65 5.04
CA GLU A 16 -17.74 -3.01 4.76
C GLU A 16 -17.03 -3.11 3.41
N ASP A 17 -17.53 -2.38 2.40
CA ASP A 17 -16.90 -2.32 1.08
C ASP A 17 -15.52 -1.68 1.17
N LEU A 18 -15.41 -0.56 1.89
CA LEU A 18 -14.13 0.14 2.10
C LEU A 18 -13.13 -0.73 2.88
N ILE A 19 -13.60 -1.44 3.90
CA ILE A 19 -12.77 -2.38 4.68
C ILE A 19 -12.25 -3.52 3.79
N TYR A 20 -13.05 -3.96 2.83
CA TYR A 20 -12.66 -5.01 1.88
C TYR A 20 -11.65 -4.50 0.82
N TYR A 21 -11.80 -3.27 0.32
CA TYR A 21 -11.03 -2.76 -0.81
C TYR A 21 -9.53 -2.68 -0.60
N GLY A 22 -9.06 -2.40 0.62
CA GLY A 22 -7.63 -2.21 0.80
C GLY A 22 -7.16 -1.98 2.22
N LEU A 23 -5.85 -2.13 2.37
CA LEU A 23 -5.16 -2.03 3.66
C LEU A 23 -5.45 -0.71 4.38
N GLU A 24 -5.21 0.41 3.71
CA GLU A 24 -5.39 1.75 4.29
C GLU A 24 -6.87 2.05 4.55
N TYR A 25 -7.74 1.74 3.59
CA TYR A 25 -9.18 1.94 3.72
C TYR A 25 -9.76 1.21 4.93
N LYS A 26 -9.30 0.00 5.24
CA LYS A 26 -9.72 -0.72 6.45
C LYS A 26 -9.47 0.07 7.72
N TYR A 27 -8.23 0.49 7.97
CA TYR A 27 -7.88 1.17 9.23
C TYR A 27 -8.50 2.56 9.31
N LEU A 28 -8.55 3.29 8.20
CA LEU A 28 -9.17 4.59 8.13
C LEU A 28 -10.69 4.52 8.35
N THR A 29 -11.35 3.50 7.79
CA THR A 29 -12.80 3.30 7.99
C THR A 29 -13.10 2.99 9.44
N LEU A 30 -12.37 2.07 10.07
CA LEU A 30 -12.52 1.75 11.50
C LEU A 30 -12.36 2.99 12.40
N TYR A 31 -11.42 3.87 12.08
CA TYR A 31 -11.28 5.14 12.81
C TYR A 31 -12.46 6.08 12.56
N VAL A 32 -12.86 6.25 11.30
CA VAL A 32 -13.94 7.18 10.93
C VAL A 32 -15.29 6.75 11.49
N THR A 33 -15.54 5.44 11.61
CA THR A 33 -16.75 4.88 12.23
C THR A 33 -16.68 4.83 13.76
N GLY A 34 -15.53 5.16 14.37
CA GLY A 34 -15.35 5.23 15.82
C GLY A 34 -15.01 3.90 16.50
N GLU A 35 -14.67 2.86 15.74
CA GLU A 35 -14.31 1.53 16.26
C GLU A 35 -12.92 1.51 16.92
N ILE A 36 -12.01 2.39 16.47
CA ILE A 36 -10.66 2.53 17.03
C ILE A 36 -10.28 4.01 17.16
N SER A 37 -9.38 4.32 18.10
CA SER A 37 -8.82 5.66 18.24
C SER A 37 -7.90 6.03 17.07
N PHE A 38 -7.62 7.33 16.92
CA PHE A 38 -6.66 7.80 15.91
C PHE A 38 -5.25 7.21 16.12
N GLU A 39 -4.80 7.13 17.37
CA GLU A 39 -3.47 6.60 17.69
C GLU A 39 -3.36 5.10 17.35
N GLU A 40 -4.40 4.32 17.68
CA GLU A 40 -4.47 2.91 17.30
C GLU A 40 -4.51 2.73 15.80
N MET A 41 -5.32 3.53 15.10
CA MET A 41 -5.38 3.52 13.64
C MET A 41 -4.01 3.77 13.02
N PHE A 42 -3.33 4.84 13.46
CA PHE A 42 -2.02 5.21 12.94
C PHE A 42 -0.99 4.09 13.15
N LYS A 43 -0.87 3.59 14.39
CA LYS A 43 0.10 2.56 14.75
C LYS A 43 -0.17 1.24 14.03
N GLN A 44 -1.43 0.79 14.00
CA GLN A 44 -1.78 -0.47 13.34
C GLN A 44 -1.58 -0.37 11.83
N LEU A 45 -1.95 0.75 11.22
CA LEU A 45 -1.75 0.97 9.79
C LEU A 45 -0.27 0.96 9.42
N GLU A 46 0.58 1.68 10.17
CA GLU A 46 2.03 1.70 9.97
C GLU A 46 2.63 0.28 10.01
N ILE A 47 2.29 -0.49 11.05
CA ILE A 47 2.76 -1.87 11.20
C ILE A 47 2.30 -2.71 9.98
N ALA A 48 1.05 -2.55 9.57
CA ALA A 48 0.50 -3.34 8.49
C ALA A 48 1.13 -2.98 7.13
N ILE A 49 1.47 -1.70 6.90
CA ILE A 49 2.24 -1.25 5.72
C ILE A 49 3.63 -1.90 5.71
N HIS A 50 4.36 -1.87 6.83
CA HIS A 50 5.67 -2.52 6.92
C HIS A 50 5.60 -4.02 6.64
N GLN A 51 4.61 -4.71 7.21
CA GLN A 51 4.40 -6.14 6.96
C GLN A 51 4.03 -6.42 5.51
N PHE A 52 3.20 -5.58 4.90
CA PHE A 52 2.82 -5.69 3.50
C PHE A 52 4.02 -5.52 2.58
N ALA A 53 4.83 -4.47 2.77
CA ALA A 53 6.06 -4.26 2.01
C ALA A 53 7.05 -5.43 2.15
N LYS A 54 7.22 -5.98 3.37
CA LYS A 54 8.05 -7.19 3.60
C LYS A 54 7.52 -8.41 2.85
N ARG A 55 6.20 -8.60 2.79
CA ARG A 55 5.56 -9.68 2.01
C ARG A 55 5.76 -9.49 0.51
N GLN A 56 5.64 -8.26 -0.01
CA GLN A 56 5.93 -7.97 -1.42
C GLN A 56 7.37 -8.35 -1.78
N MET A 57 8.35 -7.98 -0.94
CA MET A 57 9.76 -8.37 -1.16
C MET A 57 9.96 -9.89 -1.15
N THR A 58 9.27 -10.60 -0.25
CA THR A 58 9.29 -12.07 -0.24
C THR A 58 8.72 -12.65 -1.53
N TRP A 59 7.62 -12.07 -2.02
CA TRP A 59 6.97 -12.52 -3.25
C TRP A 59 7.85 -12.31 -4.48
N PHE A 60 8.46 -11.14 -4.64
CA PHE A 60 9.40 -10.85 -5.73
C PHE A 60 10.62 -11.79 -5.73
N ARG A 61 11.23 -12.04 -4.56
CA ARG A 61 12.30 -13.05 -4.45
C ARG A 61 11.82 -14.45 -4.85
N GLY A 62 10.57 -14.79 -4.52
CA GLY A 62 9.94 -16.03 -4.95
C GLY A 62 9.77 -16.14 -6.47
N MET A 63 9.46 -15.03 -7.15
CA MET A 63 9.39 -14.98 -8.61
C MET A 63 10.76 -15.20 -9.25
N GLU A 64 11.81 -14.57 -8.72
CA GLU A 64 13.18 -14.77 -9.24
C GLU A 64 13.60 -16.25 -9.16
N ARG A 65 13.26 -16.93 -8.05
CA ARG A 65 13.48 -18.38 -7.91
C ARG A 65 12.69 -19.23 -8.90
N LYS A 66 11.55 -18.75 -9.39
CA LYS A 66 10.73 -19.41 -10.42
C LYS A 66 11.21 -19.10 -11.85
N GLY A 67 12.32 -18.35 -11.99
CA GLY A 67 12.93 -18.03 -13.28
C GLY A 67 12.49 -16.70 -13.88
N PHE A 68 11.70 -15.90 -13.18
CA PHE A 68 11.36 -14.54 -13.64
C PHE A 68 12.54 -13.61 -13.40
N LYS A 69 13.07 -12.99 -14.46
CA LYS A 69 14.15 -12.00 -14.33
C LYS A 69 13.55 -10.67 -13.87
N ILE A 70 13.85 -10.26 -12.64
CA ILE A 70 13.49 -8.93 -12.12
C ILE A 70 14.70 -8.00 -12.23
N HIS A 71 14.48 -6.84 -12.86
CA HIS A 71 15.48 -5.77 -12.93
C HIS A 71 15.23 -4.77 -11.79
N TRP A 72 15.95 -4.93 -10.69
CA TRP A 72 15.81 -4.07 -9.51
C TRP A 72 16.37 -2.66 -9.76
N ILE A 73 15.61 -1.64 -9.41
CA ILE A 73 15.99 -0.23 -9.54
C ILE A 73 16.08 0.38 -8.13
N GLN A 74 17.17 1.09 -7.85
CA GLN A 74 17.34 1.76 -6.58
C GLN A 74 16.38 2.95 -6.45
N ALA A 75 15.58 2.95 -5.39
CA ALA A 75 14.55 3.96 -5.18
C ALA A 75 15.15 5.37 -4.98
N SER A 76 16.36 5.47 -4.43
CA SER A 76 17.08 6.73 -4.18
C SER A 76 17.67 7.38 -5.44
N MET A 77 17.68 6.69 -6.59
CA MET A 77 18.20 7.27 -7.83
C MET A 77 17.31 8.41 -8.35
N PRO A 78 17.89 9.42 -9.02
CA PRO A 78 17.14 10.42 -9.77
C PRO A 78 16.21 9.78 -10.81
N THR A 79 15.04 10.38 -11.03
CA THR A 79 14.04 9.86 -11.96
C THR A 79 14.59 9.69 -13.38
N ASP A 80 15.38 10.64 -13.87
CA ASP A 80 15.94 10.59 -15.22
C ASP A 80 16.89 9.39 -15.39
N GLU A 81 17.72 9.09 -14.39
CA GLU A 81 18.61 7.93 -14.41
C GLU A 81 17.83 6.61 -14.40
N LYS A 82 16.71 6.54 -13.65
CA LYS A 82 15.82 5.38 -13.66
C LYS A 82 15.22 5.15 -15.05
N ILE A 83 14.80 6.22 -15.73
CA ILE A 83 14.24 6.15 -17.09
C ILE A 83 15.30 5.64 -18.07
N GLU A 84 16.51 6.18 -18.03
CA GLU A 84 17.59 5.73 -18.91
C GLU A 84 18.00 4.27 -18.65
N LEU A 85 17.97 3.82 -17.39
CA LEU A 85 18.18 2.42 -17.06
C LEU A 85 17.09 1.52 -17.68
N VAL A 86 15.82 1.90 -17.55
CA VAL A 86 14.69 1.13 -18.12
C VAL A 86 14.79 1.07 -19.64
N LYS A 87 15.10 2.18 -20.32
CA LYS A 87 15.25 2.21 -21.79
C LYS A 87 16.33 1.26 -22.30
N LYS A 88 17.40 1.00 -21.52
CA LYS A 88 18.46 0.05 -21.90
C LYS A 88 18.07 -1.42 -21.72
N LEU A 89 16.99 -1.70 -21.01
CA LEU A 89 16.52 -3.04 -20.67
C LEU A 89 15.37 -3.52 -21.57
N ILE A 90 14.80 -2.61 -22.38
CA ILE A 90 13.79 -2.86 -23.41
C ILE A 90 14.51 -2.99 -24.76
#